data_AF-A0A1F3Y3I8-F1
#
_entry.id   AF-A0A1F3Y3I8-F1
#
_cell.length_a   1.000
_cell.length_b   1.000
_cell.length_c   1.000
_cell.angle_alpha   90.00
_cell.angle_beta   90.00
_cell.angle_gamma   90.00
#
_symmetry.space_group_name_H-M   'P 1'
#
loop_
_entity.id
_entity.type
_entity.pdbx_description
1 polymer ?
#
loop_
_entity_poly.entity_id
_entity_poly.type
_entity_poly.pdbx_seq_one_letter_code
_entity_poly.pdbx_strand_id
1 'polypeptide(L)'
;MNKQIQLLAVAVSFGVVYPLFSGATLRPDKIHTADARKTDVYITDGVFTGGDRAVDDVIVKDIRRSPNPGYERIVIDITGNRAGDSTAIKRAPYYQVAFSPEEKRIMFTIWGKPKLAFDAGRVVAAFKKSRIVSAVELFPKLEDGSWTFVLGLKNGRQLEVFELTDPARIIADIRPDRRKH
;
A
#
# COMPACT_ATOMS: atom_id res chain seq x y z
N MET A 1 -3.07 6.48 78.14
CA MET A 1 -2.91 5.76 76.85
C MET A 1 -3.30 6.70 75.73
N ASN A 2 -2.35 7.45 75.17
CA ASN A 2 -2.59 8.44 74.11
C ASN A 2 -2.28 7.84 72.75
N LYS A 3 -3.29 7.71 71.88
CA LYS A 3 -3.15 7.29 70.48
C LYS A 3 -2.88 8.53 69.62
N GLN A 4 -1.67 8.65 69.08
CA GLN A 4 -1.36 9.58 67.99
C GLN A 4 -1.98 9.06 66.69
N ILE A 5 -2.80 9.89 66.04
CA ILE A 5 -3.34 9.64 64.70
C ILE A 5 -2.41 10.36 63.73
N GLN A 6 -1.65 9.60 62.94
CA GLN A 6 -0.88 10.13 61.81
C GLN A 6 -1.82 10.30 60.61
N LEU A 7 -2.07 11.54 60.19
CA LEU A 7 -2.71 11.85 58.91
C LEU A 7 -1.69 11.68 57.79
N LEU A 8 -1.95 10.74 56.89
CA LEU A 8 -1.21 10.55 55.64
C LEU A 8 -1.85 11.42 54.56
N ALA A 9 -1.16 12.48 54.14
CA ALA A 9 -1.59 13.32 53.03
C ALA A 9 -1.21 12.67 51.70
N VAL A 10 -2.19 12.21 50.92
CA VAL A 10 -1.99 11.70 49.56
C VAL A 10 -2.11 12.87 48.58
N ALA A 11 -0.98 13.30 48.02
CA ALA A 11 -0.95 14.30 46.95
C ALA A 11 -1.25 13.63 45.60
N VAL A 12 -2.46 13.82 45.09
CA VAL A 12 -2.85 13.38 43.74
C VAL A 12 -2.35 14.41 42.73
N SER A 13 -1.29 14.07 41.99
CA SER A 13 -0.79 14.90 40.90
C SER A 13 -1.67 14.70 39.67
N PHE A 14 -2.53 15.67 39.36
CA PHE A 14 -3.24 15.72 38.07
C PHE A 14 -2.24 16.08 36.96
N GLY A 15 -1.68 15.06 36.31
CA GLY A 15 -0.86 15.23 35.10
C GLY A 15 -1.74 15.67 33.94
N VAL A 16 -1.58 16.91 33.48
CA VAL A 16 -2.18 17.42 32.25
C VAL A 16 -1.52 16.69 31.08
N VAL A 17 -2.23 15.72 30.50
CA VAL A 17 -1.81 15.02 29.29
C VAL A 17 -2.11 15.94 28.10
N TYR A 18 -1.10 16.64 27.59
CA TYR A 18 -1.22 17.36 26.32
C TYR A 18 -1.22 16.34 25.17
N PRO A 19 -2.29 16.23 24.38
CA PRO A 19 -2.25 15.39 23.18
C PRO A 19 -1.26 16.00 22.18
N LEU A 20 -0.16 15.29 21.94
CA LEU A 20 0.72 15.57 20.81
C LEU A 20 0.01 15.16 19.52
N PHE A 21 -0.79 16.07 18.98
CA PHE A 21 -1.34 15.91 17.64
C PHE A 21 -0.20 16.03 16.62
N SER A 22 0.44 14.90 16.30
CA SER A 22 1.29 14.81 15.11
C SER A 22 0.38 14.80 13.89
N GLY A 23 0.13 15.98 13.32
CA GLY A 23 -0.53 16.09 12.03
C GLY A 23 0.36 15.49 10.95
N ALA A 24 -0.12 14.43 10.31
CA ALA A 24 0.53 13.85 9.13
C ALA A 24 0.37 14.80 7.93
N THR A 25 1.16 15.87 7.91
CA THR A 25 1.22 16.80 6.76
C THR A 25 1.89 16.08 5.59
N LEU A 26 1.15 15.87 4.49
CA LEU A 26 1.72 15.41 3.22
C LEU A 26 2.75 16.42 2.76
N ARG A 27 4.02 16.01 2.71
CA ARG A 27 5.09 16.85 2.22
C ARG A 27 5.27 16.61 0.71
N PRO A 28 5.39 17.65 -0.13
CA PRO A 28 5.54 17.49 -1.57
C PRO A 28 6.72 16.60 -1.99
N ASP A 29 7.80 16.58 -1.21
CA ASP A 29 9.00 15.74 -1.43
C ASP A 29 8.74 14.23 -1.26
N LYS A 30 7.60 13.86 -0.68
CA LYS A 30 7.16 12.47 -0.48
C LYS A 30 6.21 12.00 -1.58
N ILE A 31 5.93 12.81 -2.59
CA ILE A 31 5.07 12.45 -3.72
C ILE A 31 5.96 12.15 -4.92
N HIS A 32 5.87 10.91 -5.40
CA HIS A 32 6.62 10.40 -6.54
C HIS A 32 5.66 10.08 -7.68
N THR A 33 6.08 10.34 -8.92
CA THR A 33 5.34 9.89 -10.10
C THR A 33 5.93 8.55 -10.55
N ALA A 34 5.08 7.55 -10.76
CA ALA A 34 5.49 6.26 -11.26
C ALA A 34 5.91 6.39 -12.73
N ASP A 35 7.08 5.84 -13.06
CA ASP A 35 7.60 5.83 -14.42
C ASP A 35 6.92 4.75 -15.27
N ALA A 36 7.01 4.89 -16.60
CA ALA A 36 6.54 3.88 -17.56
C ALA A 36 7.51 2.68 -17.72
N ARG A 37 8.57 2.65 -16.91
CA ARG A 37 9.59 1.58 -16.88
C ARG A 37 10.27 1.56 -15.52
N LYS A 38 10.96 0.46 -15.24
CA LYS A 38 11.85 0.36 -14.08
C LYS A 38 13.02 1.35 -14.21
N THR A 39 13.30 2.09 -13.13
CA THR A 39 14.40 3.05 -13.02
C THR A 39 15.40 2.71 -11.92
N ASP A 40 15.11 1.68 -11.12
CA ASP A 40 15.91 1.30 -9.95
C ASP A 40 16.00 2.41 -8.87
N VAL A 41 15.05 3.35 -8.90
CA VAL A 41 14.89 4.40 -7.89
C VAL A 41 13.92 3.93 -6.83
N TYR A 42 14.45 3.60 -5.65
CA TYR A 42 13.67 3.12 -4.52
C TYR A 42 13.51 4.22 -3.47
N ILE A 43 12.29 4.40 -2.98
CA ILE A 43 11.98 5.31 -1.87
C ILE A 43 11.85 4.53 -0.57
N THR A 44 12.09 5.18 0.56
CA THR A 44 11.95 4.59 1.88
C THR A 44 10.59 4.83 2.51
N ASP A 45 9.87 5.86 2.06
CA ASP A 45 8.55 6.26 2.54
C ASP A 45 7.92 7.22 1.51
N GLY A 46 6.59 7.36 1.53
CA GLY A 46 5.89 8.33 0.70
C GLY A 46 4.79 7.72 -0.15
N VAL A 47 4.41 8.42 -1.22
CA VAL A 47 3.29 8.05 -2.10
C VAL A 47 3.75 8.08 -3.54
N PHE A 48 3.52 6.99 -4.28
CA PHE A 48 3.58 7.00 -5.73
C PHE A 48 2.20 7.33 -6.30
N THR A 49 2.17 8.09 -7.39
CA THR A 49 0.98 8.33 -8.21
C THR A 49 1.28 7.96 -9.65
N GLY A 50 0.31 7.43 -10.39
CA GLY A 50 0.51 7.03 -11.79
C GLY A 50 -0.80 6.80 -12.52
N GLY A 51 -0.72 6.24 -13.73
CA GLY A 51 -1.87 5.97 -14.57
C GLY A 51 -2.52 7.23 -15.17
N ASP A 52 -3.71 7.05 -15.75
CA ASP A 52 -4.48 8.09 -16.42
C ASP A 52 -5.87 8.26 -15.76
N ARG A 53 -6.23 9.51 -15.44
CA ARG A 53 -7.56 9.84 -14.87
C ARG A 53 -8.69 9.73 -15.87
N ALA A 54 -8.38 9.77 -17.17
CA ALA A 54 -9.35 9.57 -18.24
C ALA A 54 -9.69 8.09 -18.48
N VAL A 55 -8.92 7.16 -17.91
CA VAL A 55 -9.19 5.72 -18.00
C VAL A 55 -10.13 5.32 -16.87
N ASP A 56 -11.33 4.93 -17.23
CA ASP A 56 -12.38 4.43 -16.35
C ASP A 56 -12.85 3.03 -16.77
N ASP A 57 -13.78 2.47 -16.00
CA ASP A 57 -14.41 1.17 -16.24
C ASP A 57 -13.37 0.07 -16.54
N VAL A 58 -12.51 -0.17 -15.56
CA VAL A 58 -11.41 -1.16 -15.64
C VAL A 58 -11.75 -2.47 -14.91
N ILE A 59 -11.03 -3.53 -15.23
CA ILE A 59 -11.06 -4.82 -14.53
C ILE A 59 -9.69 -5.10 -13.93
N VAL A 60 -9.63 -5.25 -12.61
CA VAL A 60 -8.47 -5.83 -11.92
C VAL A 60 -8.56 -7.35 -12.08
N LYS A 61 -7.69 -7.91 -12.92
CA LYS A 61 -7.71 -9.33 -13.33
C LYS A 61 -6.99 -10.23 -12.34
N ASP A 62 -5.89 -9.77 -11.77
CA ASP A 62 -5.10 -10.53 -10.81
C ASP A 62 -4.21 -9.61 -9.98
N ILE A 63 -3.81 -10.10 -8.81
CA ILE A 63 -2.71 -9.55 -8.01
C ILE A 63 -1.72 -10.69 -7.79
N ARG A 64 -0.58 -10.59 -8.46
CA ARG A 64 0.45 -11.62 -8.45
C ARG A 64 1.68 -11.18 -7.68
N ARG A 65 2.39 -12.19 -7.18
CA ARG A 65 3.67 -12.06 -6.52
C ARG A 65 4.72 -12.84 -7.33
N SER A 66 5.88 -12.25 -7.52
CA SER A 66 7.05 -12.92 -8.11
C SER A 66 8.29 -12.66 -7.26
N PRO A 67 8.90 -13.68 -6.63
CA PRO A 67 10.18 -13.53 -5.96
C PRO A 67 11.30 -13.31 -6.99
N ASN A 68 12.17 -12.32 -6.76
CA ASN A 68 13.33 -12.04 -7.60
C ASN A 68 14.61 -11.93 -6.73
N PRO A 69 15.81 -12.06 -7.31
CA PRO A 69 17.05 -11.76 -6.58
C PRO A 69 17.07 -10.31 -6.09
N GLY A 70 17.08 -10.12 -4.77
CA GLY A 70 17.20 -8.81 -4.13
C GLY A 70 15.89 -8.03 -3.94
N TYR A 71 14.77 -8.46 -4.51
CA TYR A 71 13.46 -7.82 -4.33
C TYR A 71 12.30 -8.80 -4.55
N GLU A 72 11.12 -8.47 -4.05
CA GLU A 72 9.87 -9.16 -4.39
C GLU A 72 9.00 -8.24 -5.23
N ARG A 73 8.53 -8.75 -6.37
CA ARG A 73 7.69 -7.99 -7.31
C ARG A 73 6.24 -8.31 -7.09
N ILE A 74 5.43 -7.27 -6.92
CA ILE A 74 3.98 -7.34 -6.94
C ILE A 74 3.50 -6.80 -8.28
N VAL A 75 2.55 -7.51 -8.91
CA VAL A 75 1.98 -7.16 -10.20
C VAL A 75 0.48 -7.09 -10.05
N ILE A 76 -0.12 -5.93 -10.36
CA ILE A 76 -1.57 -5.80 -10.52
C ILE A 76 -1.86 -5.81 -12.03
N ASP A 77 -2.51 -6.88 -12.49
CA ASP A 77 -2.91 -7.00 -13.90
C ASP A 77 -4.25 -6.30 -14.12
N ILE A 78 -4.30 -5.37 -15.07
CA ILE A 78 -5.48 -4.54 -15.34
C ILE A 78 -5.84 -4.62 -16.83
N THR A 79 -7.13 -4.63 -17.13
CA THR A 79 -7.65 -4.49 -18.49
C THR A 79 -8.85 -3.54 -18.53
N GLY A 80 -9.23 -3.05 -19.72
CA GLY A 80 -10.43 -2.23 -19.89
C GLY A 80 -11.71 -3.03 -20.03
N ASN A 81 -12.85 -2.36 -19.83
CA ASN A 81 -14.16 -2.96 -20.06
C ASN A 81 -15.23 -2.03 -20.65
N ARG A 82 -14.86 -0.91 -21.31
CA ARG A 82 -15.84 0.10 -21.78
C ARG A 82 -17.02 -0.47 -22.61
N ALA A 83 -16.88 -1.65 -23.21
CA ALA A 83 -17.97 -2.40 -23.85
C ALA A 83 -17.89 -3.94 -23.65
N GLY A 84 -17.13 -4.45 -22.68
CA GLY A 84 -16.81 -5.88 -22.57
C GLY A 84 -15.71 -6.36 -23.54
N ASP A 85 -15.22 -5.47 -24.42
CA ASP A 85 -14.04 -5.71 -25.23
C ASP A 85 -12.79 -5.75 -24.34
N SER A 86 -12.09 -6.89 -24.39
CA SER A 86 -10.79 -7.06 -23.75
C SER A 86 -9.68 -6.24 -24.44
N THR A 87 -10.02 -5.23 -25.23
CA THR A 87 -9.03 -4.32 -25.83
C THR A 87 -8.15 -3.77 -24.71
N ALA A 88 -6.86 -4.05 -24.80
CA ALA A 88 -5.86 -3.62 -23.85
C ALA A 88 -5.97 -2.09 -23.70
N ILE A 89 -6.31 -1.63 -22.50
CA ILE A 89 -6.14 -0.22 -22.17
C ILE A 89 -4.66 0.12 -22.35
N LYS A 90 -4.36 1.23 -23.02
CA LYS A 90 -2.97 1.63 -23.30
C LYS A 90 -2.19 1.96 -22.02
N ARG A 91 -2.89 2.22 -20.91
CA ARG A 91 -2.30 2.62 -19.63
C ARG A 91 -3.22 2.18 -18.49
N ALA A 92 -2.66 2.01 -17.31
CA ALA A 92 -3.45 1.79 -16.10
C ALA A 92 -4.36 3.01 -15.81
N PRO A 93 -5.51 2.81 -15.14
CA PRO A 93 -6.27 3.93 -14.58
C PRO A 93 -5.43 4.68 -13.55
N TYR A 94 -5.84 5.89 -13.19
CA TYR A 94 -5.18 6.61 -12.10
C TYR A 94 -5.08 5.76 -10.83
N TYR A 95 -3.90 5.73 -10.23
CA TYR A 95 -3.63 4.98 -9.00
C TYR A 95 -2.71 5.73 -8.05
N GLN A 96 -2.75 5.31 -6.79
CA GLN A 96 -1.86 5.76 -5.73
C GLN A 96 -1.33 4.55 -4.96
N VAL A 97 -0.06 4.61 -4.59
CA VAL A 97 0.59 3.59 -3.75
C VAL A 97 1.27 4.30 -2.59
N ALA A 98 0.67 4.24 -1.40
CA ALA A 98 1.24 4.78 -0.18
C ALA A 98 2.13 3.73 0.49
N PHE A 99 3.36 4.10 0.83
CA PHE A 99 4.34 3.25 1.49
C PHE A 99 4.73 3.82 2.84
N SER A 100 4.47 3.03 3.88
CA SER A 100 4.78 3.37 5.26
C SER A 100 5.56 2.22 5.90
N PRO A 101 6.91 2.28 5.95
CA PRO A 101 7.71 1.22 6.57
C PRO A 101 7.52 1.17 8.09
N GLU A 102 7.20 2.29 8.73
CA GLU A 102 6.94 2.39 10.17
C GLU A 102 5.68 1.60 10.55
N GLU A 103 4.61 1.80 9.79
CA GLU A 103 3.35 1.05 9.93
C GLU A 103 3.40 -0.32 9.26
N LYS A 104 4.55 -0.68 8.66
CA LYS A 104 4.79 -1.93 7.93
C LYS A 104 3.70 -2.22 6.91
N ARG A 105 3.32 -1.24 6.09
CA ARG A 105 2.27 -1.42 5.09
C ARG A 105 2.52 -0.70 3.76
N ILE A 106 1.96 -1.27 2.70
CA ILE A 106 1.78 -0.62 1.40
C ILE A 106 0.28 -0.61 1.10
N MET A 107 -0.28 0.55 0.80
CA MET A 107 -1.68 0.70 0.45
C MET A 107 -1.79 1.09 -1.03
N PHE A 108 -2.54 0.30 -1.79
CA PHE A 108 -2.84 0.58 -3.19
C PHE A 108 -4.27 1.10 -3.27
N THR A 109 -4.46 2.22 -3.98
CA THR A 109 -5.78 2.71 -4.36
C THR A 109 -5.82 2.86 -5.87
N ILE A 110 -6.85 2.30 -6.49
CA ILE A 110 -7.06 2.30 -7.94
C ILE A 110 -8.39 3.00 -8.22
N TRP A 111 -8.37 4.04 -9.04
CA TRP A 111 -9.57 4.78 -9.44
C TRP A 111 -10.11 4.28 -10.78
N GLY A 112 -11.25 4.84 -11.21
CA GLY A 112 -11.84 4.54 -12.52
C GLY A 112 -12.79 3.35 -12.48
N LYS A 113 -13.65 3.28 -11.46
CA LYS A 113 -14.70 2.26 -11.32
C LYS A 113 -14.21 0.81 -11.49
N PRO A 114 -13.19 0.39 -10.71
CA PRO A 114 -12.60 -0.93 -10.86
C PRO A 114 -13.60 -2.05 -10.56
N LYS A 115 -13.67 -3.02 -11.47
CA LYS A 115 -14.34 -4.31 -11.26
C LYS A 115 -13.30 -5.36 -10.88
N LEU A 116 -13.60 -6.20 -9.89
CA LEU A 116 -12.68 -7.23 -9.40
C LEU A 116 -13.03 -8.56 -10.07
N ALA A 117 -12.09 -9.16 -10.81
CA ALA A 117 -12.30 -10.41 -11.54
C ALA A 117 -11.31 -11.53 -11.14
N PHE A 118 -10.67 -11.39 -9.99
CA PHE A 118 -9.79 -12.41 -9.42
C PHE A 118 -10.48 -13.17 -8.28
N ASP A 119 -10.01 -14.39 -8.04
CA ASP A 119 -10.35 -15.13 -6.83
C ASP A 119 -9.52 -14.63 -5.63
N ALA A 120 -10.19 -14.05 -4.63
CA ALA A 120 -9.54 -13.47 -3.46
C ALA A 120 -8.77 -14.50 -2.61
N GLY A 121 -9.32 -15.73 -2.49
CA GLY A 121 -8.69 -16.80 -1.73
C GLY A 121 -7.34 -17.23 -2.34
N ARG A 122 -7.29 -17.34 -3.67
CA ARG A 122 -6.09 -17.63 -4.45
C ARG A 122 -5.04 -16.53 -4.30
N VAL A 123 -5.45 -15.26 -4.38
CA VAL A 123 -4.54 -14.12 -4.15
C VAL A 123 -3.95 -14.19 -2.76
N VAL A 124 -4.77 -14.27 -1.71
CA VAL A 124 -4.28 -14.37 -0.31
C VAL A 124 -3.36 -15.58 -0.13
N ALA A 125 -3.70 -16.74 -0.70
CA ALA A 125 -2.88 -17.94 -0.63
C ALA A 125 -1.50 -17.77 -1.29
N ALA A 126 -1.42 -17.08 -2.43
CA ALA A 126 -0.16 -16.84 -3.15
C ALA A 126 0.86 -16.04 -2.30
N PHE A 127 0.38 -15.17 -1.41
CA PHE A 127 1.22 -14.35 -0.55
C PHE A 127 1.63 -15.02 0.76
N LYS A 128 1.04 -16.15 1.16
CA LYS A 128 1.45 -16.89 2.38
C LYS A 128 2.93 -17.28 2.37
N LYS A 129 3.50 -17.53 1.19
CA LYS A 129 4.92 -17.87 0.99
C LYS A 129 5.84 -16.65 0.83
N SER A 130 5.32 -15.45 1.04
CA SER A 130 6.10 -14.23 0.92
C SER A 130 7.15 -14.11 2.02
N ARG A 131 8.37 -13.71 1.62
CA ARG A 131 9.45 -13.37 2.56
C ARG A 131 9.35 -11.92 3.01
N ILE A 132 8.66 -11.08 2.24
CA ILE A 132 8.59 -9.62 2.44
C ILE A 132 7.21 -9.17 2.91
N VAL A 133 6.15 -9.75 2.38
CA VAL A 133 4.75 -9.46 2.69
C VAL A 133 4.25 -10.42 3.77
N SER A 134 3.62 -9.89 4.82
CA SER A 134 3.03 -10.68 5.91
C SER A 134 1.59 -11.09 5.59
N ALA A 135 0.81 -10.18 5.02
CA ALA A 135 -0.60 -10.37 4.71
C ALA A 135 -1.02 -9.53 3.50
N VAL A 136 -2.13 -9.93 2.87
CA VAL A 136 -2.84 -9.13 1.87
C VAL A 136 -4.26 -8.95 2.37
N GLU A 137 -4.65 -7.70 2.56
CA GLU A 137 -5.98 -7.30 3.00
C GLU A 137 -6.75 -6.75 1.80
N LEU A 138 -7.69 -7.55 1.30
CA LEU A 138 -8.54 -7.21 0.17
C LEU A 138 -9.87 -6.69 0.73
N PHE A 139 -10.08 -5.38 0.69
CA PHE A 139 -11.31 -4.78 1.18
C PHE A 139 -12.44 -4.90 0.14
N PRO A 140 -13.71 -5.03 0.58
CA PRO A 140 -14.82 -4.84 -0.34
C PRO A 140 -14.77 -3.42 -0.92
N LYS A 141 -15.34 -3.25 -2.10
CA LYS A 141 -15.47 -1.92 -2.71
C LYS A 141 -16.40 -1.07 -1.86
N LEU A 142 -15.86 -0.04 -1.21
CA LEU A 142 -16.63 0.88 -0.34
C LEU A 142 -17.29 2.02 -1.15
N GLU A 143 -16.64 2.44 -2.24
CA GLU A 143 -17.09 3.51 -3.12
C GLU A 143 -17.03 3.06 -4.57
N ASP A 144 -17.98 3.49 -5.41
CA ASP A 144 -17.97 3.05 -6.82
C ASP A 144 -16.78 3.55 -7.62
N GLY A 145 -16.19 4.70 -7.23
CA GLY A 145 -15.13 5.35 -7.99
C GLY A 145 -13.74 4.76 -7.80
N SER A 146 -13.51 3.97 -6.74
CA SER A 146 -12.18 3.46 -6.40
C SER A 146 -12.22 2.13 -5.67
N TRP A 147 -11.07 1.45 -5.65
CA TRP A 147 -10.86 0.27 -4.82
C TRP A 147 -9.49 0.32 -4.16
N THR A 148 -9.44 -0.08 -2.89
CA THR A 148 -8.23 -0.06 -2.07
C THR A 148 -7.93 -1.47 -1.55
N PHE A 149 -6.65 -1.84 -1.52
CA PHE A 149 -6.16 -3.01 -0.80
C PHE A 149 -4.82 -2.71 -0.13
N VAL A 150 -4.47 -3.50 0.89
CA VAL A 150 -3.26 -3.30 1.69
C VAL A 150 -2.38 -4.55 1.67
N LEU A 151 -1.06 -4.33 1.57
CA LEU A 151 -0.03 -5.33 1.82
C LEU A 151 0.60 -5.02 3.18
N GLY A 152 0.48 -5.94 4.13
CA GLY A 152 1.28 -5.91 5.36
C GLY A 152 2.71 -6.37 5.08
N LEU A 153 3.71 -5.80 5.74
CA LEU A 153 5.13 -6.09 5.53
C LEU A 153 5.77 -6.80 6.72
N LYS A 154 6.63 -7.78 6.43
CA LYS A 154 7.55 -8.42 7.38
C LYS A 154 8.82 -7.57 7.56
N ASN A 155 9.47 -7.23 6.44
CA ASN A 155 10.79 -6.60 6.43
C ASN A 155 11.07 -5.72 5.18
N GLY A 156 10.04 -5.32 4.42
CA GLY A 156 10.21 -4.42 3.27
C GLY A 156 10.53 -2.97 3.71
N ARG A 157 11.61 -2.39 3.17
CA ARG A 157 12.05 -1.01 3.53
C ARG A 157 12.19 -0.05 2.35
N GLN A 158 12.13 -0.57 1.15
CA GLN A 158 12.37 0.19 -0.06
C GLN A 158 11.33 -0.24 -1.10
N LEU A 159 10.69 0.75 -1.72
CA LEU A 159 9.66 0.54 -2.73
C LEU A 159 10.00 1.31 -4.00
N GLU A 160 9.84 0.65 -5.14
CA GLU A 160 9.78 1.29 -6.45
C GLU A 160 8.44 0.91 -7.09
N VAL A 161 7.73 1.89 -7.66
CA VAL A 161 6.49 1.66 -8.40
C VAL A 161 6.63 2.21 -9.81
N PHE A 162 6.24 1.40 -10.79
CA PHE A 162 6.22 1.76 -12.21
C PHE A 162 5.06 1.03 -12.89
N GLU A 163 4.74 1.42 -14.12
CA GLU A 163 3.66 0.80 -14.89
C GLU A 163 4.15 0.27 -16.23
N LEU A 164 3.43 -0.72 -16.76
CA LEU A 164 3.59 -1.24 -18.13
C LEU A 164 2.31 -0.96 -18.92
N THR A 165 2.41 -0.84 -20.24
CA THR A 165 1.32 -0.40 -21.13
C THR A 165 0.81 -1.49 -22.08
N ASP A 166 1.53 -2.61 -22.25
CA ASP A 166 1.14 -3.72 -23.11
C ASP A 166 1.57 -5.08 -22.52
N PRO A 167 0.70 -5.76 -21.75
CA PRO A 167 -0.58 -5.27 -21.23
C PRO A 167 -0.40 -4.27 -20.07
N ALA A 168 -1.46 -3.51 -19.79
CA ALA A 168 -1.49 -2.57 -18.67
C ALA A 168 -1.28 -3.28 -17.31
N ARG A 169 -0.24 -2.87 -16.60
CA ARG A 169 0.10 -3.42 -15.27
C ARG A 169 0.64 -2.33 -14.36
N ILE A 170 0.26 -2.37 -13.10
CA ILE A 170 0.95 -1.63 -12.03
C ILE A 170 1.96 -2.60 -11.40
N ILE A 171 3.22 -2.20 -11.34
CA ILE A 171 4.32 -3.00 -10.79
C ILE A 171 4.88 -2.32 -9.55
N ALA A 172 5.05 -3.10 -8.49
CA ALA A 172 5.69 -2.64 -7.26
C ALA A 172 6.82 -3.60 -6.87
N ASP A 173 8.07 -3.11 -6.89
CA ASP A 173 9.24 -3.86 -6.46
C ASP A 173 9.58 -3.48 -5.02
N ILE A 174 9.55 -4.47 -4.12
CA ILE A 174 9.82 -4.27 -2.69
C ILE A 174 11.17 -4.91 -2.34
N ARG A 175 12.11 -4.11 -1.85
CA ARG A 175 13.40 -4.62 -1.35
C ARG A 175 13.32 -4.90 0.15
N PRO A 176 13.87 -6.05 0.61
CA PRO A 176 13.96 -6.36 2.03
C PRO A 176 14.98 -5.44 2.71
N ASP A 177 14.88 -5.32 4.03
CA ASP A 177 15.89 -4.68 4.85
C ASP A 177 17.25 -5.38 4.66
N ARG A 178 18.28 -4.64 4.23
CA ARG A 178 19.64 -5.16 4.03
C ARG A 178 20.45 -5.22 5.32
N ARG A 179 19.84 -5.06 6.51
CA ARG A 179 20.56 -5.22 7.78
C ARG A 179 21.28 -6.56 7.78
N LYS A 180 22.61 -6.47 7.77
CA LYS A 180 23.56 -7.58 7.75
C LYS A 180 23.20 -8.54 8.89
N HIS A 181 22.90 -9.79 8.54
CA HIS A 181 23.09 -10.90 9.47
C HIS A 181 24.59 -11.10 9.68
#